data_AF-A0A0F2P7D4-F1
#
_entry.id   AF-A0A0F2P7D4-F1
#
_cell.length_a   1.000
_cell.length_b   1.000
_cell.length_c   1.000
_cell.angle_alpha   90.00
_cell.angle_beta   90.00
_cell.angle_gamma   90.00
#
_symmetry.space_group_name_H-M   'P 1'
#
loop_
_entity.id
_entity.type
_entity.pdbx_description
1 polymer ?
#
loop_
_entity_poly.entity_id
_entity_poly.type
_entity_poly.pdbx_seq_one_letter_code
_entity_poly.pdbx_strand_id
1 'polypeptide(L)' 'MSRRQAAKHFNISRDSVAKMMAYSTPPGYQRQSPIRRPKLDAFVSTI' A
#
# COMPACT_ATOMS: atom_id res chain seq x y z
N MET A 1 -3.78 9.59 19.94
CA MET A 1 -2.72 8.54 19.88
C MET A 1 -1.41 9.18 19.48
N SER A 2 -0.29 8.92 20.17
CA SER A 2 1.02 9.46 19.76
C SER A 2 1.65 8.64 18.62
N ARG A 3 2.60 9.21 17.85
CA ARG A 3 3.31 8.44 16.79
C ARG A 3 3.95 7.16 17.33
N ARG A 4 4.49 7.19 18.55
CA ARG A 4 5.07 6.02 19.22
C ARG A 4 4.01 4.98 19.58
N GLN A 5 2.85 5.44 20.05
CA GLN A 5 1.73 4.55 20.36
C GLN A 5 1.17 3.89 19.10
N ALA A 6 1.04 4.63 18.00
CA ALA A 6 0.62 4.09 16.71
C ALA A 6 1.61 3.05 16.16
N ALA A 7 2.92 3.34 16.20
CA ALA A 7 3.96 2.41 15.77
C ALA A 7 3.89 1.07 16.51
N LYS A 8 3.66 1.11 17.83
CA LYS A 8 3.45 -0.10 18.64
C LYS A 8 2.16 -0.83 18.29
N HIS A 9 1.06 -0.09 18.14
CA HIS A 9 -0.26 -0.67 17.88
C HIS A 9 -0.32 -1.38 16.52
N PHE A 10 0.25 -0.77 15.48
CA PHE A 10 0.26 -1.32 14.12
C PHE A 10 1.49 -2.17 13.80
N ASN A 11 2.43 -2.31 14.73
CA ASN A 11 3.70 -3.02 14.55
C ASN A 11 4.47 -2.58 13.29
N ILE A 12 4.59 -1.27 13.09
CA ILE A 12 5.34 -0.65 11.98
C ILE A 12 6.37 0.34 12.52
N SER A 13 7.32 0.72 11.67
CA SER A 13 8.35 1.69 12.06
C SER A 13 7.76 3.07 12.37
N ARG A 14 8.43 3.80 13.28
CA ARG A 14 8.05 5.19 13.61
C ARG A 14 8.14 6.11 12.38
N ASP A 15 9.06 5.84 11.48
CA ASP A 15 9.25 6.62 10.24
C ASP A 15 8.10 6.39 9.26
N SER A 16 7.56 5.17 9.17
CA SER A 16 6.35 4.88 8.40
C SER A 16 5.14 5.63 8.96
N VAL A 17 4.97 5.66 10.29
CA VAL A 17 3.92 6.46 10.93
C VAL A 17 4.12 7.95 10.65
N ALA A 18 5.35 8.46 10.72
CA ALA A 18 5.64 9.86 10.43
C ALA A 18 5.28 10.22 8.98
N LYS A 19 5.62 9.35 8.01
CA LYS A 19 5.20 9.50 6.60
C LYS A 19 3.68 9.49 6.45
N MET A 20 2.97 8.55 7.09
CA MET A 20 1.50 8.48 7.04
C MET A 20 0.81 9.75 7.58
N MET A 21 1.40 10.42 8.57
CA MET A 21 0.84 11.68 9.08
C MET A 21 1.20 12.89 8.22
N ALA A 22 2.32 12.85 7.50
CA ALA A 22 2.76 13.95 6.64
C ALA A 22 2.03 13.99 5.29
N TYR A 23 1.50 12.84 4.84
CA TYR A 23 0.86 12.72 3.54
C TYR A 23 -0.50 12.02 3.67
N SER A 24 -1.55 12.62 3.12
CA SER A 24 -2.87 11.98 3.03
C SER A 24 -2.84 10.69 2.18
N THR A 25 -1.92 10.63 1.22
CA THR A 25 -1.64 9.44 0.40
C THR A 25 -0.14 9.18 0.33
N PRO A 26 0.34 7.94 0.46
CA PRO A 26 1.77 7.65 0.46
C PRO A 26 2.45 8.14 -0.83
N PRO A 27 3.43 9.06 -0.75
CA PRO A 27 4.13 9.56 -1.93
C PRO A 27 4.94 8.42 -2.55
N GLY A 28 4.78 8.22 -3.86
CA GLY A 28 5.54 7.23 -4.63
C GLY A 28 4.96 5.81 -4.68
N TYR A 29 3.92 5.48 -3.90
CA TYR A 29 3.24 4.17 -3.97
C TYR A 29 1.93 4.19 -4.76
N GLN A 30 1.65 5.30 -5.45
CA GLN A 30 0.55 5.36 -6.38
C GLN A 30 1.00 4.84 -7.74
N ARG A 31 0.20 3.96 -8.34
CA ARG A 31 0.39 3.59 -9.74
C ARG A 31 0.25 4.84 -10.60
N GLN A 32 1.33 5.23 -11.26
CA GLN A 32 1.29 6.29 -12.29
C GLN A 32 0.75 5.76 -13.62
N SER A 33 0.92 4.46 -13.86
CA SER A 33 0.51 3.81 -15.10
C SER A 33 -0.78 3.01 -14.88
N PRO A 34 -1.63 2.90 -15.92
CA PRO A 34 -2.83 2.07 -15.86
C PRO A 34 -2.46 0.60 -15.58
N ILE A 35 -3.39 -0.10 -14.94
CA ILE A 35 -3.26 -1.53 -14.62
C ILE A 35 -3.11 -2.32 -15.93
N ARG A 36 -1.90 -2.83 -16.20
CA ARG A 36 -1.70 -3.76 -17.31
C ARG A 36 -2.33 -5.11 -16.94
N ARG A 37 -3.36 -5.51 -17.66
CA ARG A 37 -3.93 -6.87 -17.57
C ARG A 37 -3.06 -7.81 -18.43
N PRO A 38 -2.76 -9.04 -17.96
CA PRO A 38 -2.09 -10.02 -18.79
C PRO A 38 -2.88 -10.27 -20.07
N LYS A 39 -2.19 -10.59 -21.18
CA LYS A 39 -2.81 -10.90 -22.47
C LYS A 39 -3.56 -12.25 -22.48
N LEU A 40 -3.43 -13.03 -21.41
CA LEU A 40 -4.18 -14.26 -21.27
C LEU A 40 -5.66 -13.91 -21.15
N ASP A 41 -6.49 -14.55 -21.95
CA ASP A 41 -7.94 -14.50 -21.80
C ASP A 41 -8.34 -14.99 -20.40
N ALA A 42 -9.61 -14.76 -20.05
CA ALA A 42 -10.17 -15.24 -18.79
C ALA A 42 -9.84 -16.72 -18.58
N PHE A 43 -9.46 -17.07 -17.34
CA PHE A 43 -9.11 -18.45 -17.00
C PHE A 43 -10.23 -19.42 -17.38
N VAL A 44 -9.91 -20.42 -18.20
CA VAL A 44 -10.79 -21.55 -18.50
C VAL A 44 -10.26 -22.75 -17.71
N SER A 45 -10.99 -23.19 -16.68
CA SER A 45 -10.67 -24.44 -16.01
C SER A 45 -11.02 -25.61 -16.92
N THR A 46 -10.04 -26.32 -17.43
CA THR A 46 -10.23 -27.64 -18.03
C THR A 46 -10.21 -28.71 -16.93
N ILE A 47 -11.23 -29.57 -16.95
CA ILE A 47 -11.42 -30.73 -16.07
C ILE A 47 -10.79 -31.94 -16.74
#